data_AF-A0A517PBM8-F1
#
_entry.id   AF-A0A517PBM8-F1
#
_cell.length_a   1.000
_cell.length_b   1.000
_cell.length_c   1.000
_cell.angle_alpha   90.00
_cell.angle_beta   90.00
_cell.angle_gamma   90.00
#
_symmetry.space_group_name_H-M   'P 1'
#
loop_
_entity.id
_entity.type
_entity.pdbx_description
1 polymer ?
#
loop_
_entity_poly.entity_id
_entity_poly.type
_entity_poly.pdbx_seq_one_letter_code
_entity_poly.pdbx_strand_id
1 'polypeptide(L)'
;MTGKCHQAMCRRTPEQLQVNMELVSSALSLLGGIIGIGLLYIAVFLYDDEHGQMQNRLEHWWLKMQDYSEMTVGRHVVFARRVCTTLGEHFDRLFGESVFSIRSVAVSSAYSLAAFGFVFFLLLLYLFAIHFADTAPAPVPYFAFAASVTYPVAMLAAIAWCVFFLELMHRCITQPSYGYLTLVGTFAAAPLWFFTSWCWYAAVEPPAPTAQLVVRALIATAALACAVLSDWLLIGTTRYCLRACADFRSFPTIMLSLAANLAIAMIFFAVPAWVFLGTLNPFSGIASLALTTEFAERLQRPVAFFATLASLNVTVLIPTLAFVSVSVTLILHRIAWRLINRPIYAVAEMSIAKRKKLCASVAITLLVPSVSGFGTWGKWLMEII
;
A
#
# COMPACT_ATOMS: atom_id res chain seq x y z
N MET A 1 -18.04 -1.12 -66.12
CA MET A 1 -17.37 -0.22 -65.15
C MET A 1 -17.97 -0.28 -63.73
N THR A 2 -18.59 -1.39 -63.32
CA THR A 2 -19.35 -1.49 -62.05
C THR A 2 -18.83 -2.56 -61.07
N GLY A 3 -17.64 -3.13 -61.30
CA GLY A 3 -17.17 -4.31 -60.55
C GLY A 3 -16.13 -4.08 -59.44
N LYS A 4 -15.55 -2.88 -59.30
CA LYS A 4 -14.40 -2.65 -58.38
C LYS A 4 -14.73 -1.95 -57.06
N CYS A 5 -15.97 -1.49 -56.85
CA CYS A 5 -16.34 -0.74 -55.64
C CYS A 5 -16.78 -1.63 -54.46
N HIS A 6 -17.00 -2.94 -54.66
CA HIS A 6 -17.51 -3.83 -53.59
C HIS A 6 -16.43 -4.59 -52.80
N GLN A 7 -15.18 -4.69 -53.30
CA GLN A 7 -14.11 -5.39 -52.57
C GLN A 7 -13.36 -4.52 -51.55
N ALA A 8 -13.51 -3.19 -51.59
CA ALA A 8 -12.83 -2.28 -50.65
C ALA A 8 -13.56 -2.13 -49.30
N MET A 9 -14.83 -2.53 -49.20
CA MET A 9 -15.66 -2.24 -48.01
C MET A 9 -15.75 -3.40 -47.00
N CYS A 10 -15.18 -4.57 -47.30
CA CYS A 10 -15.30 -5.78 -46.47
C CYS A 10 -13.98 -6.29 -45.86
N ARG A 11 -12.94 -5.45 -45.79
CA ARG A 11 -11.74 -5.71 -44.99
C ARG A 11 -11.67 -4.72 -43.83
N ARG A 12 -12.50 -4.93 -42.80
CA ARG A 12 -12.07 -4.50 -41.46
C ARG A 12 -10.87 -5.37 -41.12
N THR A 13 -9.70 -4.74 -40.98
CA THR A 13 -8.49 -5.46 -40.60
C THR A 13 -8.71 -6.09 -39.22
N PRO A 14 -8.18 -7.30 -38.97
CA PRO A 14 -8.31 -7.97 -37.66
C PRO A 14 -7.84 -7.09 -36.49
N GLU A 15 -6.92 -6.16 -36.74
CA GLU A 15 -6.48 -5.13 -35.80
C GLU A 15 -7.62 -4.21 -35.32
N GLN A 16 -8.52 -3.76 -36.21
CA GLN A 16 -9.68 -2.95 -35.80
C GLN A 16 -10.66 -3.73 -34.94
N LEU A 17 -10.78 -5.05 -35.14
CA LEU A 17 -11.64 -5.88 -34.31
C LEU A 17 -11.05 -6.07 -32.90
N GLN A 18 -9.72 -6.21 -32.80
CA GLN A 18 -9.01 -6.33 -31.51
C GLN A 18 -9.15 -5.06 -30.67
N VAL A 19 -8.89 -3.87 -31.25
CA VAL A 19 -9.00 -2.60 -30.52
C VAL A 19 -10.42 -2.37 -29.98
N ASN A 20 -11.45 -2.71 -30.76
CA ASN A 20 -12.83 -2.59 -30.30
C ASN A 20 -13.15 -3.56 -29.15
N MET A 21 -12.62 -4.78 -29.16
CA MET A 21 -12.81 -5.73 -28.07
C MET A 21 -12.11 -5.30 -26.78
N GLU A 22 -10.91 -4.71 -26.87
CA GLU A 22 -10.20 -4.16 -25.71
C GLU A 22 -10.93 -2.97 -25.08
N LEU A 23 -11.46 -2.07 -25.90
CA LEU A 23 -12.27 -0.94 -25.45
C LEU A 23 -13.56 -1.42 -24.76
N VAL A 24 -14.27 -2.39 -25.35
CA VAL A 24 -15.49 -2.95 -24.78
C VAL A 24 -15.19 -3.67 -23.46
N SER A 25 -14.13 -4.47 -23.39
CA SER A 25 -13.72 -5.15 -22.16
C SER A 25 -13.37 -4.13 -21.07
N SER A 26 -12.61 -3.08 -21.40
CA SER A 26 -12.23 -2.03 -20.46
C SER A 26 -13.46 -1.27 -19.94
N ALA A 27 -14.41 -0.96 -20.82
CA ALA A 27 -15.66 -0.30 -20.45
C ALA A 27 -16.54 -1.18 -19.54
N LEU A 28 -16.66 -2.48 -19.85
CA LEU A 28 -17.39 -3.44 -19.01
C LEU A 28 -16.72 -3.62 -17.64
N SER A 29 -15.39 -3.71 -17.59
CA SER A 29 -14.64 -3.77 -16.33
C SER A 29 -14.86 -2.51 -15.49
N LEU A 30 -14.81 -1.32 -16.11
CA LEU A 30 -15.06 -0.06 -15.41
C LEU A 30 -16.49 0.01 -14.85
N LEU A 31 -17.49 -0.35 -15.66
CA LEU A 31 -18.89 -0.41 -15.23
C LEU A 31 -19.10 -1.41 -14.09
N GLY A 32 -18.52 -2.61 -14.22
CA GLY A 32 -18.53 -3.64 -13.17
C GLY A 32 -17.92 -3.14 -11.88
N GLY A 33 -16.78 -2.44 -11.95
CA GLY A 33 -16.14 -1.82 -10.79
C GLY A 33 -17.02 -0.75 -10.14
N ILE A 34 -17.64 0.13 -10.91
CA ILE A 34 -18.55 1.17 -10.38
C ILE A 34 -19.76 0.54 -9.68
N ILE A 35 -20.40 -0.45 -10.31
CA ILE A 35 -21.54 -1.17 -9.73
C ILE A 35 -21.11 -1.93 -8.47
N GLY A 36 -19.95 -2.59 -8.51
CA GLY A 36 -19.39 -3.31 -7.39
C GLY A 36 -19.12 -2.41 -6.18
N ILE A 37 -18.49 -1.25 -6.38
CA ILE A 37 -18.29 -0.24 -5.33
C ILE A 37 -19.65 0.22 -4.77
N GLY A 38 -20.64 0.49 -5.62
CA GLY A 38 -21.98 0.89 -5.20
C GLY A 38 -22.68 -0.16 -4.33
N LEU A 39 -22.62 -1.44 -4.71
CA LEU A 39 -23.19 -2.55 -3.94
C LEU A 39 -22.44 -2.77 -2.61
N LEU A 40 -21.11 -2.65 -2.61
CA LEU A 40 -20.30 -2.72 -1.40
C LEU A 40 -20.67 -1.60 -0.43
N TYR A 41 -20.84 -0.39 -0.96
CA TYR A 41 -21.27 0.77 -0.19
C TYR A 41 -22.63 0.53 0.47
N ILE A 42 -23.62 0.02 -0.28
CA ILE A 42 -24.93 -0.35 0.27
C ILE A 42 -24.78 -1.41 1.38
N ALA A 43 -23.98 -2.45 1.15
CA ALA A 43 -23.80 -3.52 2.12
C ALA A 43 -23.15 -3.05 3.44
N VAL A 44 -22.21 -2.11 3.38
CA VAL A 44 -21.43 -1.63 4.53
C VAL A 44 -22.15 -0.52 5.29
N PHE A 45 -22.74 0.45 4.57
CA PHE A 45 -23.20 1.71 5.18
C PHE A 45 -24.70 1.79 5.42
N LEU A 46 -25.53 1.04 4.69
CA LEU A 46 -26.97 1.01 4.97
C LEU A 46 -27.29 0.01 6.08
N TYR A 47 -28.25 0.38 6.94
CA TYR A 47 -28.81 -0.48 7.97
C TYR A 47 -30.31 -0.26 8.11
N ASP A 48 -31.03 -1.32 8.43
CA ASP A 48 -32.42 -1.21 8.86
C ASP A 48 -32.43 -0.67 10.29
N ASP A 49 -33.18 0.41 10.50
CA ASP A 49 -33.52 0.93 11.82
C ASP A 49 -34.60 0.06 12.49
N GLU A 50 -34.90 0.32 13.76
CA GLU A 50 -35.93 -0.38 14.55
C GLU A 50 -37.31 -0.33 13.88
N HIS A 51 -37.58 0.71 13.11
CA HIS A 51 -38.83 0.88 12.34
C HIS A 51 -38.79 0.25 10.94
N GLY A 52 -37.75 -0.51 10.61
CA GLY A 52 -37.57 -1.13 9.29
C GLY A 52 -37.30 -0.13 8.17
N GLN A 53 -36.94 1.12 8.52
CA GLN A 53 -36.52 2.15 7.58
C GLN A 53 -35.02 2.01 7.30
N MET A 54 -34.63 2.08 6.04
CA MET A 54 -33.22 2.04 5.66
C MET A 54 -32.57 3.38 5.98
N GLN A 55 -31.67 3.37 6.95
CA GLN A 55 -30.84 4.51 7.32
C GLN A 55 -29.40 4.30 6.87
N ASN A 56 -28.72 5.40 6.60
CA ASN A 56 -27.30 5.40 6.29
C ASN A 56 -26.50 5.80 7.53
N ARG A 57 -25.51 4.97 7.93
CA ARG A 57 -24.63 5.26 9.08
C ARG A 57 -23.90 6.59 8.92
N LEU A 58 -23.49 6.90 7.69
CA LEU A 58 -22.82 8.16 7.38
C LEU A 58 -23.76 9.36 7.49
N GLU A 59 -25.04 9.19 7.14
CA GLU A 59 -26.05 10.23 7.30
C GLU A 59 -26.37 10.47 8.78
N HIS A 60 -26.57 9.41 9.56
CA HIS A 60 -26.76 9.52 11.01
C HIS A 60 -25.58 10.23 11.68
N TRP A 61 -24.35 9.87 11.28
CA TRP A 61 -23.16 10.56 11.75
C TRP A 61 -23.12 12.04 11.33
N TRP A 62 -23.60 12.37 10.12
CA TRP A 62 -23.74 13.74 9.64
C TRP A 62 -24.81 14.55 10.37
N LEU A 63 -25.97 13.96 10.67
CA LEU A 63 -27.04 14.61 11.43
C LEU A 63 -26.54 14.95 12.84
N LYS A 64 -25.89 13.99 13.50
CA LYS A 64 -25.25 14.23 14.80
C LYS A 64 -24.21 15.36 14.74
N MET A 65 -23.47 15.48 13.64
CA MET A 65 -22.55 16.61 13.43
C MET A 65 -23.26 17.93 13.12
N GLN A 66 -24.41 17.88 12.43
CA GLN A 66 -25.23 19.06 12.14
C GLN A 66 -25.78 19.66 13.42
N ASP A 67 -26.23 18.84 14.37
CA ASP A 67 -26.72 19.28 15.67
C ASP A 67 -25.64 20.07 16.45
N TYR A 68 -24.36 19.69 16.30
CA TYR A 68 -23.23 20.45 16.87
C TYR A 68 -22.91 21.75 16.11
N SER A 69 -23.29 21.87 14.84
CA SER A 69 -22.96 23.03 13.99
C SER A 69 -23.85 24.25 14.22
N GLU A 70 -25.03 24.07 14.81
CA GLU A 70 -25.93 25.17 15.16
C GLU A 70 -25.31 26.10 16.22
N MET A 71 -24.25 25.63 16.90
CA MET A 71 -23.50 26.37 17.92
C MET A 71 -22.37 27.25 17.35
N THR A 72 -22.60 28.04 16.29
CA THR A 72 -21.69 29.08 15.71
C THR A 72 -20.47 28.65 14.87
N VAL A 73 -20.13 27.36 14.77
CA VAL A 73 -18.97 26.91 13.96
C VAL A 73 -19.43 26.34 12.61
N GLY A 74 -18.77 26.75 11.52
CA GLY A 74 -19.09 26.26 10.18
C GLY A 74 -19.02 24.72 10.09
N ARG A 75 -20.05 24.10 9.48
CA ARG A 75 -20.24 22.62 9.39
C ARG A 75 -18.97 21.86 8.98
N HIS A 76 -18.21 22.41 8.03
CA HIS A 76 -16.99 21.80 7.51
C HIS A 76 -15.85 21.75 8.55
N VAL A 77 -15.79 22.75 9.45
CA VAL A 77 -14.80 22.81 10.53
C VAL A 77 -15.13 21.79 11.60
N VAL A 78 -16.38 21.73 12.05
CA VAL A 78 -16.84 20.74 13.04
C VAL A 78 -16.56 19.33 12.56
N PHE A 79 -16.89 19.07 11.30
CA PHE A 79 -16.61 17.81 10.63
C PHE A 79 -15.11 17.47 10.61
N ALA A 80 -14.28 18.37 10.08
CA ALA A 80 -12.85 18.11 9.93
C ALA A 80 -12.17 17.91 11.29
N ARG A 81 -12.58 18.70 12.30
CA ARG A 81 -12.15 18.52 13.68
C ARG A 81 -12.53 17.14 14.19
N ARG A 82 -13.77 16.70 14.02
CA ARG A 82 -14.21 15.39 14.51
C ARG A 82 -13.41 14.26 13.88
N VAL A 83 -13.16 14.31 12.57
CA VAL A 83 -12.29 13.35 11.88
C VAL A 83 -10.88 13.39 12.48
N CYS A 84 -10.29 14.57 12.65
CA CYS A 84 -8.94 14.71 13.22
C CYS A 84 -8.86 14.21 14.67
N THR A 85 -9.87 14.49 15.50
CA THR A 85 -9.96 13.99 16.88
C THR A 85 -10.10 12.48 16.92
N THR A 86 -11.04 11.91 16.15
CA THR A 86 -11.22 10.45 16.12
C THR A 86 -9.99 9.74 15.60
N LEU A 87 -9.35 10.25 14.54
CA LEU A 87 -8.11 9.67 14.04
C LEU A 87 -6.97 9.86 15.04
N GLY A 88 -6.86 11.03 15.67
CA GLY A 88 -5.92 11.29 16.75
C GLY A 88 -6.04 10.29 17.89
N GLU A 89 -7.26 10.01 18.35
CA GLU A 89 -7.54 8.99 19.37
C GLU A 89 -7.11 7.59 18.94
N HIS A 90 -7.32 7.21 17.67
CA HIS A 90 -6.86 5.92 17.14
C HIS A 90 -5.32 5.87 17.06
N PHE A 91 -4.68 6.94 16.61
CA PHE A 91 -3.21 7.04 16.60
C PHE A 91 -2.64 7.01 18.02
N ASP A 92 -3.29 7.65 18.99
CA ASP A 92 -2.85 7.66 20.38
C ASP A 92 -3.02 6.27 21.02
N ARG A 93 -4.06 5.53 20.65
CA ARG A 93 -4.20 4.10 21.02
C ARG A 93 -3.16 3.21 20.37
N LEU A 94 -2.71 3.49 19.15
CA LEU A 94 -1.69 2.68 18.48
C LEU A 94 -0.29 3.01 19.02
N PHE A 95 0.07 4.29 19.04
CA PHE A 95 1.43 4.79 19.25
C PHE A 95 1.68 5.37 20.65
N GLY A 96 0.66 5.46 21.50
CA GLY A 96 0.73 6.02 22.86
C GLY A 96 0.28 7.48 22.94
N GLU A 97 0.01 8.01 24.13
CA GLU A 97 -0.54 9.37 24.32
C GLU A 97 0.46 10.51 24.05
N SER A 98 1.77 10.29 24.19
CA SER A 98 2.76 11.32 23.82
C SER A 98 3.05 11.28 22.32
N VAL A 99 3.20 12.45 21.68
CA VAL A 99 3.54 12.56 20.24
C VAL A 99 4.80 11.75 19.94
N PHE A 100 5.80 11.89 20.81
CA PHE A 100 7.01 11.10 20.82
C PHE A 100 6.96 10.16 22.03
N SER A 101 6.67 8.89 21.78
CA SER A 101 6.62 7.85 22.81
C SER A 101 7.63 6.76 22.46
N ILE A 102 8.21 6.09 23.46
CA ILE A 102 8.99 4.86 23.21
C ILE A 102 8.11 3.81 22.53
N ARG A 103 6.82 3.78 22.87
CA ARG A 103 5.83 2.94 22.19
C ARG A 103 5.71 3.29 20.71
N SER A 104 5.75 4.57 20.34
CA SER A 104 5.65 4.98 18.95
C SER A 104 6.87 4.53 18.15
N VAL A 105 8.08 4.63 18.73
CA VAL A 105 9.31 4.10 18.14
C VAL A 105 9.22 2.59 17.94
N ALA A 106 8.78 1.84 18.96
CA ALA A 106 8.71 0.37 18.90
C ALA A 106 7.70 -0.13 17.86
N VAL A 107 6.52 0.50 17.77
CA VAL A 107 5.52 0.16 16.75
C VAL A 107 6.03 0.55 15.35
N SER A 108 6.68 1.71 15.23
CA SER A 108 7.28 2.15 13.97
C SER A 108 8.36 1.18 13.50
N SER A 109 9.29 0.78 14.38
CA SER A 109 10.36 -0.16 14.02
C SER A 109 9.82 -1.53 13.63
N ALA A 110 8.75 -2.00 14.28
CA ALA A 110 8.06 -3.22 13.89
C ALA A 110 7.44 -3.12 12.49
N TYR A 111 6.80 -1.99 12.16
CA TYR A 111 6.27 -1.75 10.81
C TYR A 111 7.39 -1.73 9.76
N SER A 112 8.47 -0.97 10.00
CA SER A 112 9.58 -0.88 9.05
C SER A 112 10.23 -2.26 8.83
N LEU A 113 10.39 -3.08 9.87
CA LEU A 113 10.91 -4.45 9.73
C LEU A 113 9.96 -5.40 9.00
N ALA A 114 8.65 -5.29 9.25
CA ALA A 114 7.66 -6.06 8.52
C ALA A 114 7.70 -5.72 7.02
N ALA A 115 7.76 -4.42 6.70
CA ALA A 115 7.90 -3.90 5.34
C ALA A 115 9.19 -4.40 4.68
N PHE A 116 10.31 -4.31 5.41
CA PHE A 116 11.62 -4.76 4.96
C PHE A 116 11.58 -6.23 4.54
N GLY A 117 11.14 -7.11 5.45
CA GLY A 117 11.12 -8.54 5.19
C GLY A 117 10.20 -8.88 4.03
N PHE A 118 9.06 -8.20 3.90
CA PHE A 118 8.14 -8.38 2.79
C PHE A 118 8.75 -7.97 1.45
N VAL A 119 9.35 -6.78 1.36
CA VAL A 119 9.98 -6.30 0.11
C VAL A 119 11.21 -7.14 -0.25
N PHE A 120 12.03 -7.49 0.75
CA PHE A 120 13.17 -8.38 0.56
C PHE A 120 12.74 -9.74 0.01
N PHE A 121 11.65 -10.30 0.53
CA PHE A 121 11.06 -11.51 -0.01
C PHE A 121 10.62 -11.36 -1.47
N LEU A 122 9.91 -10.29 -1.82
CA LEU A 122 9.52 -10.02 -3.21
C LEU A 122 10.74 -9.88 -4.13
N LEU A 123 11.82 -9.25 -3.66
CA LEU A 123 13.07 -9.13 -4.39
C LEU A 123 13.72 -10.50 -4.61
N LEU A 124 13.78 -11.36 -3.59
CA LEU A 124 14.30 -12.72 -3.74
C LEU A 124 13.48 -13.53 -4.75
N LEU A 125 12.16 -13.41 -4.70
CA LEU A 125 11.26 -14.06 -5.66
C LEU A 125 11.51 -13.57 -7.09
N TYR A 126 11.72 -12.27 -7.27
CA TYR A 126 12.04 -11.65 -8.55
C TYR A 126 13.40 -12.07 -9.10
N LEU A 127 14.47 -12.02 -8.27
CA LEU A 127 15.82 -12.42 -8.69
C LEU A 127 15.86 -13.91 -9.06
N PHE A 128 15.17 -14.75 -8.30
CA PHE A 128 15.03 -16.16 -8.63
C PHE A 128 14.30 -16.35 -9.97
N ALA A 129 13.23 -15.59 -10.22
CA ALA A 129 12.48 -15.65 -11.48
C ALA A 129 13.33 -15.23 -12.70
N ILE A 130 14.17 -14.19 -12.58
CA ILE A 130 15.11 -13.81 -13.64
C ILE A 130 16.13 -14.93 -13.87
N HIS A 131 16.75 -15.42 -12.79
CA HIS A 131 17.76 -16.46 -12.90
C HIS A 131 17.18 -17.72 -13.57
N PHE A 132 15.92 -18.05 -13.31
CA PHE A 132 15.18 -19.11 -14.00
C PHE A 132 14.98 -18.81 -15.50
N ALA A 133 14.65 -17.58 -15.87
CA ALA A 133 14.47 -17.20 -17.27
C ALA A 133 15.77 -17.31 -18.09
N ASP A 134 16.92 -16.95 -17.50
CA ASP A 134 18.21 -16.92 -18.20
C ASP A 134 18.91 -18.29 -18.27
N THR A 135 18.69 -19.18 -17.30
CA THR A 135 19.32 -20.52 -17.23
C THR A 135 18.56 -21.61 -17.98
N ALA A 136 17.52 -21.24 -18.75
CA ALA A 136 16.61 -22.16 -19.43
C ALA A 136 16.95 -22.53 -20.89
N PRO A 137 18.19 -22.90 -21.28
CA PRO A 137 18.37 -23.71 -22.49
C PRO A 137 18.50 -25.23 -22.23
N ALA A 138 18.45 -25.73 -20.99
CA ALA A 138 18.44 -27.17 -20.74
C ALA A 138 17.50 -27.59 -19.58
N PRO A 139 16.65 -28.62 -19.76
CA PRO A 139 15.78 -29.14 -18.71
C PRO A 139 16.61 -29.95 -17.72
N VAL A 140 17.20 -29.29 -16.72
CA VAL A 140 17.85 -30.00 -15.61
C VAL A 140 16.77 -30.30 -14.56
N PRO A 141 16.34 -31.55 -14.37
CA PRO A 141 15.21 -31.91 -13.48
C PRO A 141 15.45 -31.51 -12.01
N TYR A 142 16.71 -31.45 -11.58
CA TYR A 142 17.09 -30.96 -10.25
C TYR A 142 16.71 -29.50 -10.02
N PHE A 143 16.69 -28.66 -11.06
CA PHE A 143 16.43 -27.23 -10.93
C PHE A 143 14.94 -26.93 -10.82
N ALA A 144 14.11 -27.62 -11.60
CA ALA A 144 12.64 -27.54 -11.48
C ALA A 144 12.16 -28.02 -10.09
N PHE A 145 12.79 -29.07 -9.55
CA PHE A 145 12.52 -29.54 -8.20
C PHE A 145 12.90 -28.48 -7.14
N ALA A 146 14.11 -27.92 -7.23
CA ALA A 146 14.54 -26.86 -6.32
C ALA A 146 13.61 -25.64 -6.35
N ALA A 147 13.19 -25.18 -7.53
CA ALA A 147 12.22 -24.09 -7.67
C ALA A 147 10.86 -24.42 -7.03
N SER A 148 10.31 -25.62 -7.33
CA SER A 148 9.00 -26.05 -6.81
C SER A 148 8.94 -26.17 -5.28
N VAL A 149 10.07 -26.40 -4.63
CA VAL A 149 10.16 -26.49 -3.15
C VAL A 149 10.56 -25.16 -2.52
N THR A 150 11.48 -24.43 -3.14
CA THR A 150 12.01 -23.18 -2.56
C THR A 150 10.95 -22.07 -2.56
N TYR A 151 10.13 -21.96 -3.61
CA TYR A 151 9.10 -20.91 -3.69
C TYR A 151 8.02 -21.03 -2.60
N PRO A 152 7.36 -22.19 -2.40
CA PRO A 152 6.38 -22.33 -1.32
C PRO A 152 7.02 -22.12 0.05
N VAL A 153 8.23 -22.64 0.29
CA VAL A 153 8.92 -22.47 1.58
C VAL A 153 9.24 -21.01 1.85
N ALA A 154 9.77 -20.29 0.86
CA ALA A 154 10.04 -18.87 1.00
C ALA A 154 8.75 -18.06 1.20
N MET A 155 7.67 -18.39 0.50
CA MET A 155 6.36 -17.76 0.67
C MET A 155 5.79 -18.00 2.07
N LEU A 156 5.86 -19.23 2.57
CA LEU A 156 5.45 -19.56 3.94
C LEU A 156 6.31 -18.82 4.97
N ALA A 157 7.62 -18.69 4.73
CA ALA A 157 8.50 -17.92 5.60
C ALA A 157 8.14 -16.43 5.60
N ALA A 158 7.80 -15.84 4.46
CA ALA A 158 7.34 -14.45 4.37
C ALA A 158 6.00 -14.23 5.07
N ILE A 159 5.04 -15.16 4.90
CA ILE A 159 3.76 -15.12 5.62
C ILE A 159 4.00 -15.22 7.12
N ALA A 160 4.83 -16.18 7.56
CA ALA A 160 5.19 -16.34 8.97
C ALA A 160 5.87 -15.09 9.53
N TRP A 161 6.73 -14.43 8.74
CA TRP A 161 7.36 -13.16 9.09
C TRP A 161 6.31 -12.06 9.30
N CYS A 162 5.42 -11.86 8.34
CA CYS A 162 4.35 -10.87 8.46
C CYS A 162 3.45 -11.16 9.68
N VAL A 163 3.04 -12.41 9.89
CA VAL A 163 2.22 -12.81 11.04
C VAL A 163 2.96 -12.56 12.36
N PHE A 164 4.24 -12.91 12.45
CA PHE A 164 5.05 -12.66 13.65
C PHE A 164 5.11 -11.17 13.99
N PHE A 165 5.35 -10.29 13.01
CA PHE A 165 5.40 -8.85 13.25
C PHE A 165 4.03 -8.25 13.55
N LEU A 166 2.95 -8.75 12.95
CA LEU A 166 1.58 -8.32 13.29
C LEU A 166 1.21 -8.69 14.73
N GLU A 167 1.58 -9.89 15.18
CA GLU A 167 1.39 -10.32 16.57
C GLU A 167 2.27 -9.50 17.53
N LEU A 168 3.53 -9.25 17.16
CA LEU A 168 4.45 -8.41 17.92
C LEU A 168 3.90 -6.99 18.08
N MET A 169 3.34 -6.42 17.01
CA MET A 169 2.65 -5.13 17.05
C MET A 169 1.43 -5.17 17.97
N HIS A 170 0.59 -6.20 17.84
CA HIS A 170 -0.59 -6.35 18.70
C HIS A 170 -0.19 -6.38 20.18
N ARG A 171 0.91 -7.05 20.52
CA ARG A 171 1.48 -7.07 21.87
C ARG A 171 2.05 -5.73 22.30
N CYS A 172 2.78 -5.02 21.43
CA CYS A 172 3.24 -3.65 21.71
C CYS A 172 2.07 -2.69 21.99
N ILE A 173 0.93 -2.90 21.33
CA ILE A 173 -0.27 -2.09 21.52
C ILE A 173 -0.99 -2.44 22.83
N THR A 174 -1.11 -3.72 23.16
CA THR A 174 -1.88 -4.17 24.33
C THR A 174 -1.07 -4.11 25.64
N GLN A 175 0.25 -4.28 25.57
CA GLN A 175 1.14 -4.39 26.72
C GLN A 175 2.38 -3.50 26.56
N PRO A 176 2.40 -2.29 27.17
CA PRO A 176 3.49 -1.31 26.97
C PRO A 176 4.89 -1.82 27.34
N SER A 177 4.99 -2.75 28.29
CA SER A 177 6.26 -3.37 28.71
C SER A 177 6.95 -4.13 27.56
N TYR A 178 6.18 -4.68 26.62
CA TYR A 178 6.73 -5.36 25.45
C TYR A 178 7.35 -4.40 24.45
N GLY A 179 6.99 -3.11 24.46
CA GLY A 179 7.57 -2.13 23.54
C GLY A 179 9.10 -2.04 23.63
N TYR A 180 9.65 -2.10 24.85
CA TYR A 180 11.10 -2.09 25.06
C TYR A 180 11.77 -3.38 24.58
N LEU A 181 11.19 -4.54 24.92
CA LEU A 181 11.67 -5.84 24.45
C LEU A 181 11.64 -5.94 22.92
N THR A 182 10.58 -5.45 22.31
CA THR A 182 10.44 -5.38 20.85
C THR A 182 11.50 -4.49 20.24
N LEU A 183 11.76 -3.31 20.81
CA LEU A 183 12.78 -2.40 20.31
C LEU A 183 14.17 -3.03 20.42
N VAL A 184 14.54 -3.54 21.59
CA VAL A 184 15.83 -4.23 21.80
C VAL A 184 15.95 -5.45 20.88
N GLY A 185 14.90 -6.28 20.80
CA GLY A 185 14.86 -7.46 19.96
C GLY A 185 14.96 -7.13 18.48
N THR A 186 14.26 -6.10 18.01
CA THR A 186 14.26 -5.62 16.62
C THR A 186 15.66 -5.14 16.23
N PHE A 187 16.25 -4.26 17.04
CA PHE A 187 17.58 -3.70 16.77
C PHE A 187 18.71 -4.72 16.97
N ALA A 188 18.52 -5.74 17.80
CA ALA A 188 19.47 -6.85 17.95
C ALA A 188 19.33 -7.91 16.84
N ALA A 189 18.09 -8.21 16.42
CA ALA A 189 17.81 -9.23 15.42
C ALA A 189 18.07 -8.75 13.99
N ALA A 190 17.92 -7.45 13.68
CA ALA A 190 18.19 -6.94 12.35
C ALA A 190 19.65 -7.18 11.90
N PRO A 191 20.70 -6.86 12.69
CA PRO A 191 22.08 -7.20 12.34
C PRO A 191 22.31 -8.71 12.19
N LEU A 192 21.71 -9.53 13.06
CA LEU A 192 21.78 -11.00 12.98
C LEU A 192 21.14 -11.52 11.70
N TRP A 193 20.00 -10.97 11.28
CA TRP A 193 19.31 -11.33 10.05
C TRP A 193 20.11 -10.94 8.81
N PHE A 194 20.69 -9.73 8.80
CA PHE A 194 21.61 -9.31 7.75
C PHE A 194 22.81 -10.25 7.68
N PHE A 195 23.33 -10.67 8.83
CA PHE A 195 24.44 -11.62 8.92
C PHE A 195 24.09 -13.05 8.46
N THR A 196 22.87 -13.55 8.70
CA THR A 196 22.46 -14.88 8.21
C THR A 196 22.14 -14.87 6.72
N SER A 197 21.41 -13.87 6.23
CA SER A 197 21.16 -13.66 4.80
C SER A 197 22.46 -13.50 4.01
N TRP A 198 23.46 -12.92 4.67
CA TRP A 198 24.83 -12.84 4.20
C TRP A 198 25.56 -14.17 4.14
N CYS A 199 25.56 -14.96 5.22
CA CYS A 199 26.23 -16.27 5.23
C CYS A 199 25.68 -17.16 4.11
N TRP A 200 24.38 -17.01 3.81
CA TRP A 200 23.76 -17.64 2.66
C TRP A 200 24.33 -17.13 1.32
N TYR A 201 24.34 -15.82 1.08
CA TYR A 201 24.86 -15.25 -0.18
C TYR A 201 26.35 -15.57 -0.41
N ALA A 202 27.16 -15.47 0.64
CA ALA A 202 28.59 -15.78 0.60
C ALA A 202 28.89 -17.28 0.35
N ALA A 203 27.92 -18.17 0.61
CA ALA A 203 28.03 -19.58 0.23
C ALA A 203 27.72 -19.82 -1.25
N VAL A 204 27.06 -18.88 -1.93
CA VAL A 204 26.62 -19.00 -3.32
C VAL A 204 27.57 -18.30 -4.30
N GLU A 205 28.15 -17.15 -3.92
CA GLU A 205 29.12 -16.41 -4.76
C GLU A 205 30.57 -16.57 -4.29
N PRO A 206 31.57 -16.49 -5.19
CA PRO A 206 32.97 -16.48 -4.82
C PRO A 206 33.26 -15.33 -3.82
N PRO A 207 34.15 -15.54 -2.84
CA PRO A 207 34.26 -14.70 -1.67
C PRO A 207 34.67 -13.27 -2.05
N ALA A 208 33.73 -12.34 -1.95
CA ALA A 208 34.05 -10.92 -1.97
C ALA A 208 34.96 -10.59 -0.76
N PRO A 209 35.86 -9.60 -0.89
CA PRO A 209 36.77 -9.23 0.19
C PRO A 209 35.98 -8.76 1.43
N THR A 210 36.33 -9.31 2.60
CA THR A 210 35.69 -9.08 3.92
C THR A 210 35.48 -7.60 4.28
N ALA A 211 36.29 -6.69 3.75
CA ALA A 211 36.16 -5.25 3.97
C ALA A 211 34.96 -4.61 3.25
N GLN A 212 34.72 -4.91 1.96
CA GLN A 212 33.57 -4.38 1.21
C GLN A 212 32.25 -4.82 1.84
N LEU A 213 32.29 -6.05 2.31
CA LEU A 213 31.30 -6.75 3.05
C LEU A 213 30.87 -5.97 4.32
N VAL A 214 31.80 -5.66 5.25
CA VAL A 214 31.49 -4.87 6.46
C VAL A 214 30.84 -3.53 6.10
N VAL A 215 31.33 -2.88 5.04
CA VAL A 215 30.77 -1.60 4.58
C VAL A 215 29.31 -1.72 4.15
N ARG A 216 28.92 -2.78 3.41
CA ARG A 216 27.52 -2.99 3.00
C ARG A 216 26.59 -3.21 4.19
N ALA A 217 27.01 -3.99 5.19
CA ALA A 217 26.23 -4.21 6.41
C ALA A 217 26.03 -2.92 7.21
N LEU A 218 27.08 -2.09 7.33
CA LEU A 218 26.99 -0.78 7.98
C LEU A 218 26.03 0.16 7.24
N ILE A 219 26.08 0.17 5.90
CA ILE A 219 25.17 0.96 5.07
C ILE A 219 23.71 0.50 5.28
N ALA A 220 23.45 -0.80 5.24
CA ALA A 220 22.09 -1.33 5.43
C ALA A 220 21.55 -1.04 6.83
N THR A 221 22.40 -1.16 7.86
CA THR A 221 22.05 -0.84 9.25
C THR A 221 21.74 0.65 9.41
N ALA A 222 22.56 1.52 8.79
CA ALA A 222 22.31 2.95 8.75
C ALA A 222 21.01 3.28 8.00
N ALA A 223 20.73 2.60 6.88
CA ALA A 223 19.49 2.79 6.11
C ALA A 223 18.27 2.44 6.94
N LEU A 224 18.31 1.31 7.66
CA LEU A 224 17.25 0.90 8.55
C LEU A 224 17.05 1.90 9.69
N ALA A 225 18.13 2.35 10.34
CA ALA A 225 18.04 3.36 11.39
C ALA A 225 17.43 4.67 10.88
N CYS A 226 17.84 5.13 9.68
CA CYS A 226 17.28 6.31 9.04
C CYS A 226 15.81 6.12 8.66
N ALA A 227 15.40 4.95 8.19
CA ALA A 227 14.01 4.64 7.87
C ALA A 227 13.14 4.68 9.14
N VAL A 228 13.57 4.00 10.21
CA VAL A 228 12.86 3.99 11.49
C VAL A 228 12.75 5.42 12.04
N LEU A 229 13.81 6.22 11.94
CA LEU A 229 13.79 7.63 12.36
C LEU A 229 12.84 8.47 11.51
N SER A 230 12.88 8.30 10.18
CA SER A 230 11.98 8.95 9.22
C SER A 230 10.52 8.65 9.54
N ASP A 231 10.20 7.37 9.73
CA ASP A 231 8.86 6.89 10.05
C ASP A 231 8.38 7.46 11.38
N TRP A 232 9.23 7.43 12.40
CA TRP A 232 8.94 8.00 13.71
C TRP A 232 8.66 9.50 13.65
N LEU A 233 9.48 10.25 12.91
CA LEU A 233 9.28 11.68 12.68
C LEU A 233 7.99 11.95 11.93
N LEU A 234 7.71 11.21 10.85
CA LEU A 234 6.52 11.39 10.03
C LEU A 234 5.22 11.07 10.80
N ILE A 235 5.23 9.99 11.59
CA ILE A 235 4.12 9.65 12.49
C ILE A 235 3.95 10.73 13.55
N GLY A 236 5.06 11.21 14.14
CA GLY A 236 5.05 12.30 15.12
C GLY A 236 4.45 13.59 14.54
N THR A 237 4.91 14.02 13.37
CA THR A 237 4.39 15.20 12.65
C THR A 237 2.92 15.03 12.30
N THR A 238 2.52 13.86 11.77
CA THR A 238 1.11 13.58 11.45
C THR A 238 0.23 13.71 12.70
N ARG A 239 0.64 13.12 13.81
CA ARG A 239 -0.10 13.19 15.08
C ARG A 239 -0.16 14.61 15.62
N TYR A 240 0.94 15.36 15.54
CA TYR A 240 0.96 16.76 15.90
C TYR A 240 -0.02 17.58 15.05
N CYS A 241 -0.01 17.40 13.73
CA CYS A 241 -0.95 18.05 12.81
C CYS A 241 -2.40 17.70 13.12
N LEU A 242 -2.72 16.44 13.42
CA LEU A 242 -4.07 16.01 13.79
C LEU A 242 -4.57 16.70 15.06
N ARG A 243 -3.72 16.81 16.09
CA ARG A 243 -4.04 17.52 17.33
C ARG A 243 -4.25 19.01 17.09
N ALA A 244 -3.33 19.64 16.36
CA ALA A 244 -3.47 21.05 15.99
C ALA A 244 -4.74 21.32 15.17
N CYS A 245 -5.10 20.42 14.25
CA CYS A 245 -6.32 20.51 13.46
C CYS A 245 -7.61 20.42 14.30
N ALA A 246 -7.59 19.69 15.42
CA ALA A 246 -8.71 19.63 16.34
C ALA A 246 -8.98 21.00 17.01
N ASP A 247 -7.94 21.81 17.19
CA ASP A 247 -8.02 23.13 17.85
C ASP A 247 -8.29 24.28 16.88
N PHE A 248 -8.06 24.12 15.57
CA PHE A 248 -8.26 25.19 14.60
C PHE A 248 -9.75 25.52 14.36
N ARG A 249 -10.10 26.82 14.38
CA ARG A 249 -11.47 27.31 14.16
C ARG A 249 -11.80 27.53 12.68
N SER A 250 -10.79 27.57 11.81
CA SER A 250 -10.90 27.91 10.39
C SER A 250 -10.66 26.70 9.50
N PHE A 251 -11.59 26.44 8.58
CA PHE A 251 -11.49 25.33 7.63
C PHE A 251 -10.25 25.40 6.72
N PRO A 252 -9.88 26.58 6.17
CA PRO A 252 -8.68 26.69 5.33
C PRO A 252 -7.40 26.30 6.06
N THR A 253 -7.29 26.63 7.35
CA THR A 253 -6.11 26.29 8.17
C THR A 253 -6.01 24.78 8.40
N ILE A 254 -7.14 24.11 8.65
CA ILE A 254 -7.18 22.64 8.74
C ILE A 254 -6.75 22.03 7.40
N MET A 255 -7.35 22.45 6.28
CA MET A 255 -6.98 21.93 4.96
C MET A 255 -5.51 22.16 4.62
N LEU A 256 -4.97 23.35 4.92
CA LEU A 256 -3.56 23.66 4.70
C LEU A 256 -2.65 22.78 5.56
N SER A 257 -2.99 22.55 6.84
CA SER A 257 -2.21 21.68 7.72
C SER A 257 -2.22 20.23 7.24
N LEU A 258 -3.35 19.74 6.74
CA LEU A 258 -3.45 18.40 6.16
C LEU A 258 -2.67 18.28 4.84
N ALA A 259 -2.77 19.29 3.97
CA ALA A 259 -2.02 19.33 2.72
C ALA A 259 -0.50 19.40 2.97
N ALA A 260 -0.07 20.18 3.97
CA ALA A 260 1.32 20.24 4.40
C ALA A 260 1.80 18.88 4.95
N ASN A 261 1.00 18.21 5.76
CA ASN A 261 1.35 16.87 6.27
C ASN A 261 1.48 15.84 5.13
N LEU A 262 0.58 15.88 4.15
CA LEU A 262 0.68 15.04 2.95
C LEU A 262 1.93 15.36 2.13
N ALA A 263 2.25 16.64 1.93
CA ALA A 263 3.46 17.04 1.22
C ALA A 263 4.72 16.56 1.95
N ILE A 264 4.76 16.65 3.29
CA ILE A 264 5.85 16.12 4.11
C ILE A 264 5.96 14.60 3.91
N ALA A 265 4.85 13.86 4.01
CA ALA A 265 4.84 12.42 3.77
C ALA A 265 5.36 12.05 2.37
N MET A 266 4.93 12.80 1.35
CA MET A 266 5.39 12.62 -0.02
C MET A 266 6.88 12.93 -0.15
N ILE A 267 7.43 13.91 0.56
CA ILE A 267 8.87 14.19 0.56
C ILE A 267 9.65 13.01 1.18
N PHE A 268 9.21 12.52 2.35
CA PHE A 268 9.86 11.40 3.04
C PHE A 268 9.82 10.09 2.24
N PHE A 269 8.83 9.91 1.36
CA PHE A 269 8.75 8.76 0.47
C PHE A 269 9.43 8.98 -0.89
N ALA A 270 9.06 10.05 -1.59
CA ALA A 270 9.45 10.30 -2.96
C ALA A 270 10.91 10.73 -3.08
N VAL A 271 11.52 11.39 -2.09
CA VAL A 271 12.93 11.77 -2.16
C VAL A 271 13.83 10.53 -2.13
N PRO A 272 13.72 9.61 -1.15
CA PRO A 272 14.45 8.34 -1.19
C PRO A 272 14.22 7.55 -2.49
N ALA A 273 12.96 7.44 -2.93
CA ALA A 273 12.61 6.72 -4.15
C ALA A 273 13.20 7.38 -5.41
N TRP A 274 13.18 8.72 -5.49
CA TRP A 274 13.72 9.48 -6.61
C TRP A 274 15.24 9.42 -6.64
N VAL A 275 15.92 9.50 -5.48
CA VAL A 275 17.38 9.30 -5.42
C VAL A 275 17.74 7.88 -5.82
N PHE A 276 16.96 6.88 -5.40
CA PHE A 276 17.13 5.49 -5.84
C PHE A 276 16.94 5.33 -7.36
N LEU A 277 15.81 5.78 -7.91
CA LEU A 277 15.52 5.66 -9.34
C LEU A 277 16.49 6.50 -10.19
N GLY A 278 16.81 7.71 -9.74
CA GLY A 278 17.74 8.62 -10.40
C GLY A 278 19.20 8.13 -10.36
N THR A 279 19.55 7.23 -9.44
CA THR A 279 20.85 6.55 -9.47
C THR A 279 20.83 5.28 -10.33
N LEU A 280 19.66 4.69 -10.61
CA LEU A 280 19.51 3.60 -11.57
C LEU A 280 19.45 4.09 -13.04
N ASN A 281 18.81 5.22 -13.30
CA ASN A 281 18.49 5.69 -14.66
C ASN A 281 19.68 6.13 -15.54
N PRO A 282 20.72 6.84 -15.04
CA PRO A 282 21.90 7.17 -15.88
C PRO A 282 22.73 5.93 -16.25
N PHE A 283 22.52 4.78 -15.58
CA PHE A 283 23.28 3.56 -15.84
C PHE A 283 22.69 2.65 -16.92
N SER A 284 21.42 2.81 -17.30
CA SER A 284 20.86 2.06 -18.45
C SER A 284 21.45 2.54 -19.79
N GLY A 285 21.96 3.79 -19.84
CA GLY A 285 22.57 4.37 -21.04
C GLY A 285 24.10 4.53 -21.00
N ILE A 286 24.72 4.68 -19.83
CA ILE A 286 26.18 4.94 -19.70
C ILE A 286 26.97 3.68 -19.29
N ALA A 287 26.33 2.61 -18.81
CA ALA A 287 27.02 1.35 -18.47
C ALA A 287 27.65 0.65 -19.69
N SER A 288 27.32 1.04 -20.93
CA SER A 288 28.03 0.58 -22.13
C SER A 288 29.38 1.28 -22.37
N LEU A 289 29.68 2.35 -21.64
CA LEU A 289 30.92 3.14 -21.75
C LEU A 289 31.83 2.85 -20.56
N ALA A 290 32.44 1.66 -20.56
CA ALA A 290 33.68 1.26 -19.88
C ALA A 290 34.09 2.03 -18.60
N LEU A 291 33.14 2.31 -17.71
CA LEU A 291 33.43 2.83 -16.38
C LEU A 291 34.08 1.68 -15.62
N THR A 292 35.28 1.93 -15.09
CA THR A 292 36.04 0.97 -14.31
C THR A 292 35.16 0.39 -13.20
N THR A 293 35.29 -0.92 -12.96
CA THR A 293 34.53 -1.68 -11.97
C THR A 293 34.48 -1.02 -10.59
N GLU A 294 35.54 -0.29 -10.20
CA GLU A 294 35.60 0.46 -8.94
C GLU A 294 34.59 1.62 -8.84
N PHE A 295 34.32 2.35 -9.93
CA PHE A 295 33.38 3.47 -9.89
C PHE A 295 31.93 2.97 -9.79
N ALA A 296 31.61 1.89 -10.50
CA ALA A 296 30.32 1.20 -10.42
C ALA A 296 30.06 0.69 -8.99
N GLU A 297 31.04 0.07 -8.34
CA GLU A 297 30.92 -0.37 -6.95
C GLU A 297 30.73 0.79 -5.95
N ARG A 298 31.40 1.93 -6.18
CA ARG A 298 31.24 3.12 -5.32
C ARG A 298 29.84 3.72 -5.43
N LEU A 299 29.20 3.67 -6.60
CA LEU A 299 27.83 4.15 -6.79
C LEU A 299 26.73 3.15 -6.40
N GLN A 300 26.98 1.84 -6.46
CA GLN A 300 25.99 0.85 -6.00
C GLN A 300 25.66 0.97 -4.50
N ARG A 301 26.61 1.44 -3.69
CA ARG A 301 26.47 1.62 -2.24
C ARG A 301 25.35 2.62 -1.86
N PRO A 302 25.34 3.86 -2.36
CA PRO A 302 24.24 4.80 -2.11
C PRO A 302 22.93 4.33 -2.76
N VAL A 303 22.96 3.71 -3.95
CA VAL A 303 21.75 3.16 -4.60
C VAL A 303 21.04 2.17 -3.67
N ALA A 304 21.76 1.18 -3.14
CA ALA A 304 21.22 0.17 -2.25
C ALA A 304 20.68 0.78 -0.93
N PHE A 305 21.36 1.79 -0.39
CA PHE A 305 20.90 2.54 0.79
C PHE A 305 19.54 3.19 0.53
N PHE A 306 19.41 3.95 -0.56
CA PHE A 306 18.18 4.67 -0.88
C PHE A 306 17.05 3.74 -1.33
N ALA A 307 17.37 2.62 -2.00
CA ALA A 307 16.40 1.56 -2.32
C ALA A 307 15.76 1.01 -1.05
N THR A 308 16.62 0.67 -0.09
CA THR A 308 16.22 0.10 1.19
C THR A 308 15.40 1.13 1.96
N LEU A 309 15.87 2.37 2.06
CA LEU A 309 15.14 3.47 2.70
C LEU A 309 13.75 3.70 2.08
N ALA A 310 13.67 3.73 0.75
CA ALA A 310 12.40 3.92 0.02
C ALA A 310 11.43 2.77 0.28
N SER A 311 11.91 1.53 0.26
CA SER A 311 11.09 0.34 0.51
C SER A 311 10.53 0.30 1.93
N LEU A 312 11.32 0.74 2.90
CA LEU A 312 10.93 0.78 4.32
C LEU A 312 9.86 1.84 4.58
N ASN A 313 9.91 2.97 3.88
CA ASN A 313 8.96 4.06 4.06
C ASN A 313 7.61 3.81 3.36
N VAL A 314 7.47 2.76 2.53
CA VAL A 314 6.19 2.40 1.88
C VAL A 314 5.09 2.18 2.91
N THR A 315 5.40 1.55 4.04
CA THR A 315 4.39 1.27 5.06
C THR A 315 3.86 2.52 5.74
N VAL A 316 4.62 3.62 5.80
CA VAL A 316 4.13 4.87 6.40
C VAL A 316 3.25 5.67 5.44
N LEU A 317 3.43 5.44 4.14
CA LEU A 317 2.50 5.94 3.14
C LEU A 317 1.09 5.36 3.38
N ILE A 318 0.95 4.13 3.88
CA ILE A 318 -0.36 3.49 4.10
C ILE A 318 -1.24 4.24 5.12
N PRO A 319 -0.82 4.51 6.38
CA PRO A 319 -1.61 5.31 7.32
C PRO A 319 -1.91 6.71 6.79
N THR A 320 -0.96 7.32 6.07
CA THR A 320 -1.13 8.67 5.52
C THR A 320 -2.16 8.66 4.39
N LEU A 321 -2.09 7.69 3.48
CA LEU A 321 -3.07 7.49 2.42
C LEU A 321 -4.42 7.08 2.98
N ALA A 322 -4.47 6.28 4.05
CA ALA A 322 -5.70 5.96 4.75
C ALA A 322 -6.37 7.21 5.33
N PHE A 323 -5.57 8.13 5.90
CA PHE A 323 -6.07 9.42 6.36
C PHE A 323 -6.66 10.27 5.21
N VAL A 324 -5.90 10.39 4.12
CA VAL A 324 -6.35 11.14 2.93
C VAL A 324 -7.57 10.46 2.31
N SER A 325 -7.60 9.14 2.22
CA SER A 325 -8.69 8.38 1.63
C SER A 325 -9.95 8.50 2.47
N VAL A 326 -9.90 8.45 3.81
CA VAL A 326 -11.05 8.72 4.67
C VAL A 326 -11.56 10.14 4.44
N SER A 327 -10.66 11.13 4.41
CA SER A 327 -11.03 12.53 4.19
C SER A 327 -11.71 12.74 2.83
N VAL A 328 -11.10 12.22 1.76
CA VAL A 328 -11.64 12.26 0.39
C VAL A 328 -12.94 11.48 0.30
N THR A 329 -13.02 10.28 0.87
CA THR A 329 -14.23 9.45 0.88
C THR A 329 -15.38 10.18 1.52
N LEU A 330 -15.16 10.91 2.62
CA LEU A 330 -16.23 11.65 3.27
C LEU A 330 -16.67 12.89 2.48
N ILE A 331 -15.75 13.57 1.80
CA ILE A 331 -16.08 14.66 0.87
C ILE A 331 -16.87 14.13 -0.32
N LEU A 332 -16.37 13.07 -0.96
CA LEU A 332 -17.03 12.40 -2.08
C LEU A 332 -18.39 11.86 -1.67
N HIS A 333 -18.49 11.23 -0.50
CA HIS A 333 -19.75 10.76 0.06
C HIS A 333 -20.74 11.91 0.19
N ARG A 334 -20.35 13.09 0.67
CA ARG A 334 -21.26 14.24 0.76
C ARG A 334 -21.76 14.72 -0.61
N ILE A 335 -20.89 14.75 -1.62
CA ILE A 335 -21.27 15.13 -2.98
C ILE A 335 -22.18 14.05 -3.59
N ALA A 336 -21.77 12.79 -3.49
CA ALA A 336 -22.45 11.64 -4.02
C ALA A 336 -23.80 11.40 -3.34
N TRP A 337 -23.91 11.59 -2.03
CA TRP A 337 -25.16 11.39 -1.29
C TRP A 337 -26.27 12.28 -1.83
N ARG A 338 -25.98 13.53 -2.19
CA ARG A 338 -26.98 14.42 -2.81
C ARG A 338 -27.54 13.86 -4.12
N LEU A 339 -26.74 13.11 -4.87
CA LEU A 339 -27.14 12.49 -6.14
C LEU A 339 -27.81 11.12 -5.90
N ILE A 340 -27.30 10.36 -4.95
CA ILE A 340 -27.62 8.94 -4.76
C ILE A 340 -28.79 8.74 -3.76
N ASN A 341 -29.10 9.72 -2.91
CA ASN A 341 -30.12 9.56 -1.86
C ASN A 341 -31.49 9.11 -2.45
N ARG A 342 -31.93 9.76 -3.54
CA ARG A 342 -33.18 9.43 -4.22
C ARG A 342 -33.21 7.99 -4.78
N PRO A 343 -32.25 7.56 -5.62
CA PRO A 343 -32.28 6.19 -6.15
C PRO A 343 -32.06 5.13 -5.06
N ILE A 344 -31.29 5.42 -4.00
CA ILE A 344 -31.13 4.45 -2.89
C ILE A 344 -32.45 4.17 -2.20
N TYR A 345 -33.27 5.21 -1.93
CA TYR A 345 -34.59 4.97 -1.33
C TYR A 345 -35.50 4.13 -2.24
N ALA A 346 -35.46 4.36 -3.55
CA ALA A 346 -36.20 3.52 -4.50
C ALA A 346 -35.72 2.06 -4.50
N VAL A 347 -34.40 1.82 -4.41
CA VAL A 347 -33.85 0.45 -4.34
C VAL A 347 -34.12 -0.21 -2.98
N ALA A 348 -34.16 0.57 -1.90
CA ALA A 348 -34.50 0.08 -0.56
C ALA A 348 -35.91 -0.51 -0.52
N GLU A 349 -36.87 0.10 -1.23
CA GLU A 349 -38.24 -0.43 -1.38
C GLU A 349 -38.27 -1.80 -2.04
N MET A 350 -37.29 -2.12 -2.91
CA MET A 350 -37.22 -3.42 -3.61
C MET A 350 -36.72 -4.59 -2.73
N SER A 351 -36.49 -4.39 -1.43
CA SER A 351 -35.95 -5.38 -0.48
C SER A 351 -34.54 -5.92 -0.77
N ILE A 352 -33.91 -5.48 -1.87
CA ILE A 352 -32.54 -5.90 -2.26
C ILE A 352 -31.54 -5.49 -1.18
N ALA A 353 -31.68 -4.27 -0.63
CA ALA A 353 -30.79 -3.74 0.40
C ALA A 353 -30.83 -4.55 1.72
N LYS A 354 -31.89 -5.32 1.99
CA LYS A 354 -31.99 -6.20 3.18
C LYS A 354 -31.03 -7.38 3.09
N ARG A 355 -30.63 -7.79 1.87
CA ARG A 355 -29.74 -8.94 1.64
C ARG A 355 -28.27 -8.49 1.58
N LYS A 356 -27.76 -7.88 2.65
CA LYS A 356 -26.39 -7.31 2.69
C LYS A 356 -25.29 -8.29 2.28
N LYS A 357 -25.39 -9.56 2.70
CA LYS A 357 -24.44 -10.62 2.33
C LYS A 357 -24.42 -10.88 0.82
N LEU A 358 -25.59 -10.86 0.18
CA LEU A 358 -25.71 -11.00 -1.27
C LEU A 358 -25.11 -9.79 -1.98
N CYS A 359 -25.45 -8.57 -1.54
CA CYS A 359 -24.87 -7.35 -2.10
C CYS A 359 -23.34 -7.33 -1.97
N ALA A 360 -22.79 -7.69 -0.80
CA ALA A 360 -21.36 -7.79 -0.59
C ALA A 360 -20.70 -8.87 -1.47
N SER A 361 -21.34 -10.04 -1.61
CA SER A 361 -20.83 -11.11 -2.48
C SER A 361 -20.80 -10.66 -3.94
N VAL A 362 -21.92 -10.12 -4.46
CA VAL A 362 -22.00 -9.63 -5.84
C VAL A 362 -21.02 -8.49 -6.08
N ALA A 363 -20.87 -7.59 -5.10
CA ALA A 363 -19.89 -6.52 -5.16
C ALA A 363 -18.47 -7.05 -5.34
N ILE A 364 -18.05 -8.02 -4.52
CA ILE A 364 -16.72 -8.64 -4.60
C ILE A 364 -16.55 -9.34 -5.95
N THR A 365 -17.56 -10.11 -6.39
CA THR A 365 -17.52 -10.81 -7.69
C THR A 365 -17.36 -9.85 -8.86
N LEU A 366 -17.98 -8.67 -8.81
CA LEU A 366 -17.82 -7.64 -9.85
C LEU A 366 -16.50 -6.87 -9.75
N LEU A 367 -15.99 -6.67 -8.52
CA LEU A 367 -14.76 -5.91 -8.28
C LEU A 367 -13.50 -6.66 -8.68
N VAL A 368 -13.41 -7.96 -8.36
CA VAL A 368 -12.22 -8.78 -8.66
C VAL A 368 -11.80 -8.70 -10.15
N PRO A 369 -12.69 -8.90 -11.15
CA PRO A 369 -12.32 -8.78 -12.56
C PRO A 369 -12.18 -7.33 -13.06
N SER A 370 -12.66 -6.33 -12.29
CA SER A 370 -12.54 -4.92 -12.67
C SER A 370 -11.15 -4.34 -12.41
N VAL A 371 -10.36 -4.95 -11.52
CA VAL A 371 -8.99 -4.53 -11.24
C VAL A 371 -8.09 -5.06 -12.36
N SER A 372 -7.65 -4.15 -13.24
CA SER A 372 -6.73 -4.47 -14.33
C SER A 372 -5.48 -5.17 -13.79
N GLY A 373 -5.13 -6.32 -14.38
CA GLY A 373 -4.03 -7.18 -13.94
C GLY A 373 -4.45 -8.43 -13.17
N PHE A 374 -5.64 -8.47 -12.55
CA PHE A 374 -6.10 -9.71 -11.90
C PHE A 374 -6.38 -10.82 -12.93
N GLY A 375 -6.81 -10.45 -14.14
CA GLY A 375 -7.04 -11.39 -15.24
C GLY A 375 -5.77 -12.07 -15.76
N THR A 376 -4.61 -11.40 -15.74
CA THR A 376 -3.32 -12.02 -16.11
C THR A 376 -2.77 -12.87 -14.97
N TRP A 377 -2.87 -12.41 -13.72
CA TRP A 377 -2.51 -13.20 -12.54
C TRP A 377 -3.36 -14.46 -12.38
N GLY A 378 -4.67 -14.37 -12.57
CA GLY A 378 -5.58 -15.51 -12.47
C GLY A 378 -5.36 -16.54 -13.59
N LYS A 379 -5.04 -16.10 -14.81
CA LYS A 379 -4.62 -17.00 -15.90
C LYS A 379 -3.31 -17.71 -15.56
N TRP A 380 -2.31 -16.97 -15.10
CA TRP A 380 -1.02 -17.54 -14.69
C TRP A 380 -1.16 -18.57 -13.55
N LEU A 381 -2.02 -18.28 -12.56
CA LEU A 381 -2.25 -19.17 -11.43
C LEU A 381 -3.02 -20.44 -11.83
N MET A 382 -3.91 -20.35 -12.82
CA MET A 382 -4.62 -21.49 -13.43
C MET A 382 -3.74 -22.31 -14.38
N GLU A 383 -2.65 -21.74 -14.91
CA GLU A 383 -1.66 -22.49 -15.71
C GLU A 383 -0.65 -23.25 -14.83
N ILE A 384 -0.52 -22.86 -13.56
CA ILE A 384 0.38 -23.50 -12.58
C ILE A 384 -0.29 -24.66 -11.82
N ILE A 385 -1.62 -24.62 -11.68
CA ILE A 385 -2.43 -25.71 -11.10
C ILE A 385 -2.76 -26.71 -12.20
#